data_AF-A0A3D3RBD9-F1
#
_entry.id   AF-A0A3D3RBD9-F1
#
_cell.length_a   1.000
_cell.length_b   1.000
_cell.length_c   1.000
_cell.angle_alpha   90.00
_cell.angle_beta   90.00
_cell.angle_gamma   90.00
#
_symmetry.space_group_name_H-M   'P 1'
#
loop_
_entity.id
_entity.type
_entity.pdbx_description
1 polymer ?
#
loop_
_entity_poly.entity_id
_entity_poly.type
_entity_poly.pdbx_seq_one_letter_code
_entity_poly.pdbx_strand_id
1 'polypeptide(L)'
;MSDRIHFCISCSLLLFMVGLVVAPSSSQSPSPEPPRQNYTSLQTRQTVQQFLDEESEQTALVSLSGGLPENNNQDIKHYIPLNVVPQITAGKTEQQFPVSAPKPKNQVPKQNWSSSRAVRQKLEQTVETANDLIYQTENSFSRGLLPLVDYNLALNLAYDTKIKAAEIQNQNHVKLQLLNEKRNLIQKAVEQLQAFNQPAAQGWYGDLVHARLLLAQNDYEIAGVSNNRDRQQAALGQVTRLANEYHSVREVEFRVGEAGIDEYRRASRAVNIARQEQNRFSKVKDETSLMNYAEDLRQIETAVEWFSSNGAGLGRADLVDLSKAHLNYVEGRYSQNQNRESESRKFFADSLQQAKAAWELRIDQYYPRGTANLHDITTSWILWNASGSALSELKSSQSANIKQSLTEGLDRMVNTADQITDRRGRLAGDISMVHCLKNSEFLVELQNVQKK
;
A
#
# COMPACT_ATOMS: atom_id res chain seq x y z
N MET A 1 -29.05 -45.24 -24.58
CA MET A 1 -28.88 -44.38 -25.78
C MET A 1 -29.72 -43.10 -25.77
N SER A 2 -30.59 -42.86 -24.77
CA SER A 2 -31.46 -41.67 -24.71
C SER A 2 -30.83 -40.42 -24.07
N ASP A 3 -29.82 -40.57 -23.19
CA ASP A 3 -29.29 -39.42 -22.43
C ASP A 3 -28.26 -38.57 -23.18
N ARG A 4 -27.68 -39.09 -24.27
CA ARG A 4 -26.73 -38.33 -25.10
C ARG A 4 -27.42 -37.34 -26.05
N ILE A 5 -28.69 -37.60 -26.40
CA ILE A 5 -29.46 -36.74 -27.30
C ILE A 5 -29.95 -35.48 -26.56
N HIS A 6 -30.32 -35.61 -25.29
CA HIS A 6 -30.71 -34.47 -24.46
C HIS A 6 -29.54 -33.50 -24.21
N PHE A 7 -28.33 -34.02 -23.94
CA PHE A 7 -27.15 -33.18 -23.71
C PHE A 7 -26.76 -32.36 -24.97
N CYS A 8 -26.84 -32.95 -26.16
CA CYS A 8 -26.51 -32.24 -27.41
C CYS A 8 -27.53 -31.17 -27.80
N ILE A 9 -28.82 -31.37 -27.47
CA ILE A 9 -29.88 -30.37 -27.72
C ILE A 9 -29.74 -29.19 -26.75
N SER A 10 -29.35 -29.43 -25.49
CA SER A 10 -29.08 -28.39 -24.50
C SER A 10 -27.90 -27.50 -24.89
N CYS A 11 -26.80 -28.08 -25.40
CA CYS A 11 -25.64 -27.30 -25.86
C CYS A 11 -25.94 -26.46 -27.12
N SER A 12 -26.82 -26.95 -28.01
CA SER A 12 -27.17 -26.25 -29.24
C SER A 12 -28.04 -25.01 -28.99
N LEU A 13 -28.94 -25.06 -27.99
CA LEU A 13 -29.75 -23.92 -27.56
C LEU A 13 -28.92 -22.83 -26.87
N LEU A 14 -27.87 -23.22 -26.15
CA LEU A 14 -27.00 -22.29 -25.42
C LEU A 14 -26.05 -21.53 -26.38
N LEU A 15 -25.61 -22.16 -27.47
CA LEU A 15 -24.84 -21.50 -28.53
C LEU A 15 -25.68 -20.54 -29.39
N PHE A 16 -26.98 -20.81 -29.57
CA PHE A 16 -27.89 -19.91 -30.32
C PHE A 16 -28.23 -18.62 -29.55
N MET A 17 -28.24 -18.67 -28.21
CA MET A 17 -28.46 -17.49 -27.35
C MET A 17 -27.22 -16.58 -27.24
N VAL A 18 -26.01 -17.10 -27.40
CA VAL A 18 -24.77 -16.31 -27.40
C VAL A 18 -24.53 -15.61 -28.75
N GLY A 19 -25.09 -16.14 -29.84
CA GLY A 19 -24.95 -15.57 -31.19
C GLY A 19 -25.83 -14.35 -31.52
N LEU A 20 -26.78 -13.97 -30.65
CA LEU A 20 -27.80 -12.94 -30.97
C LEU A 20 -27.55 -11.55 -30.34
N VAL A 21 -26.44 -11.34 -29.64
CA VAL A 21 -26.11 -10.04 -29.00
C VAL A 21 -24.94 -9.30 -29.71
N VAL A 22 -24.43 -9.83 -30.82
CA VAL A 22 -23.39 -9.15 -31.62
C VAL A 22 -23.90 -8.91 -33.04
N ALA A 23 -24.40 -7.70 -33.30
CA ALA A 23 -24.42 -7.12 -34.63
C ALA A 23 -24.04 -5.62 -34.56
N PRO A 24 -23.21 -5.12 -35.48
CA PRO A 24 -22.57 -3.80 -35.41
C PRO A 24 -23.45 -2.71 -36.05
N SER A 25 -23.27 -1.46 -35.63
CA SER A 25 -23.79 -0.29 -36.36
C SER A 25 -22.71 0.78 -36.45
N SER A 26 -22.14 0.89 -37.65
CA SER A 26 -21.24 1.93 -38.11
C SER A 26 -22.04 3.14 -38.62
N SER A 27 -21.63 4.37 -38.26
CA SER A 27 -21.53 5.49 -39.22
C SER A 27 -21.12 6.83 -38.59
N GLN A 28 -20.02 7.38 -39.15
CA GLN A 28 -19.76 8.78 -39.51
C GLN A 28 -19.32 9.83 -38.47
N SER A 29 -18.07 10.29 -38.63
CA SER A 29 -17.57 11.62 -38.29
C SER A 29 -18.04 12.68 -39.31
N PRO A 30 -17.99 13.98 -38.94
CA PRO A 30 -16.97 14.83 -39.58
C PRO A 30 -16.25 15.81 -38.61
N SER A 31 -15.12 16.33 -39.09
CA SER A 31 -14.28 17.44 -38.56
C SER A 31 -14.15 18.49 -39.69
N PRO A 32 -13.47 19.66 -39.56
CA PRO A 32 -13.10 20.52 -38.41
C PRO A 32 -13.36 22.05 -38.69
N GLU A 33 -13.16 22.96 -37.72
CA GLU A 33 -12.33 24.21 -37.84
C GLU A 33 -12.47 25.20 -36.63
N PRO A 34 -11.47 26.09 -36.39
CA PRO A 34 -11.22 26.84 -35.14
C PRO A 34 -11.42 28.37 -35.33
N PRO A 35 -10.68 29.32 -34.69
CA PRO A 35 -10.16 29.48 -33.31
C PRO A 35 -10.69 30.77 -32.64
N ARG A 36 -10.53 30.95 -31.31
CA ARG A 36 -10.22 32.28 -30.73
C ARG A 36 -9.32 32.19 -29.50
N GLN A 37 -8.16 32.82 -29.63
CA GLN A 37 -7.19 33.14 -28.59
C GLN A 37 -7.66 34.37 -27.77
N ASN A 38 -7.26 34.42 -26.50
CA ASN A 38 -6.43 35.49 -25.89
C ASN A 38 -6.17 35.10 -24.42
N TYR A 39 -4.91 34.79 -24.06
CA TYR A 39 -3.96 35.63 -23.28
C TYR A 39 -4.56 36.14 -21.96
N THR A 40 -3.98 35.95 -20.77
CA THR A 40 -2.57 36.23 -20.43
C THR A 40 -2.11 35.44 -19.19
N SER A 41 -0.80 35.27 -19.13
CA SER A 41 0.06 34.66 -18.12
C SER A 41 -0.12 35.11 -16.66
N LEU A 42 0.07 34.15 -15.74
CA LEU A 42 0.84 34.38 -14.51
C LEU A 42 1.57 33.09 -14.12
N GLN A 43 2.89 33.13 -14.27
CA GLN A 43 3.85 32.13 -13.84
C GLN A 43 3.94 32.15 -12.32
N THR A 44 3.53 31.06 -11.65
CA THR A 44 4.38 30.34 -10.68
C THR A 44 3.86 28.93 -10.45
N ARG A 45 4.57 27.98 -11.08
CA ARG A 45 4.82 26.59 -10.68
C ARG A 45 4.34 26.20 -9.26
N GLN A 46 3.21 25.48 -9.17
CA GLN A 46 2.91 24.47 -8.13
C GLN A 46 3.18 23.05 -8.65
N THR A 47 4.20 22.94 -9.50
CA THR A 47 4.79 21.69 -10.00
C THR A 47 5.36 20.89 -8.82
N VAL A 48 4.84 19.68 -8.53
CA VAL A 48 5.42 18.53 -7.77
C VAL A 48 4.50 17.87 -6.72
N GLN A 49 3.53 18.53 -6.10
CA GLN A 49 2.93 18.07 -4.82
C GLN A 49 1.90 16.90 -4.95
N GLN A 50 0.74 17.12 -5.58
CA GLN A 50 -0.42 16.20 -5.54
C GLN A 50 -0.27 14.81 -6.21
N PHE A 51 0.80 14.63 -6.98
CA PHE A 51 0.97 13.43 -7.80
C PHE A 51 1.54 12.24 -6.98
N LEU A 52 2.19 12.53 -5.86
CA LEU A 52 2.70 11.55 -4.89
C LEU A 52 2.13 11.74 -3.48
N ASP A 53 1.32 12.78 -3.23
CA ASP A 53 0.71 12.99 -1.92
C ASP A 53 -0.25 11.87 -1.48
N GLU A 54 -0.57 10.84 -2.32
CA GLU A 54 -1.73 10.02 -1.98
C GLU A 54 -1.73 8.50 -2.13
N GLU A 55 -0.93 7.93 -3.00
CA GLU A 55 -1.07 6.50 -3.25
C GLU A 55 -0.36 5.64 -2.21
N SER A 56 0.45 6.30 -1.35
CA SER A 56 0.91 5.98 0.00
C SER A 56 1.73 7.17 0.52
N GLU A 57 1.15 8.29 0.98
CA GLU A 57 1.93 9.14 1.89
C GLU A 57 2.11 8.37 3.20
N GLN A 58 3.01 7.40 3.12
CA GLN A 58 3.55 6.63 4.20
C GLN A 58 2.44 5.73 4.85
N THR A 59 2.71 4.77 5.72
CA THR A 59 2.61 5.08 7.15
C THR A 59 2.73 6.55 7.40
N ALA A 60 1.70 7.39 7.15
CA ALA A 60 1.77 8.85 7.28
C ALA A 60 2.83 9.26 8.31
N LEU A 61 4.07 9.46 7.86
CA LEU A 61 5.22 9.61 8.71
C LEU A 61 4.88 10.86 9.45
N VAL A 62 4.96 10.75 10.74
CA VAL A 62 4.81 11.80 11.70
C VAL A 62 4.77 13.23 11.13
N SER A 63 3.59 13.87 11.08
CA SER A 63 3.29 15.22 11.63
C SER A 63 2.01 15.80 11.01
N LEU A 64 1.06 16.28 11.82
CA LEU A 64 1.05 17.61 12.47
C LEU A 64 1.16 18.79 11.49
N SER A 65 0.05 19.12 10.84
CA SER A 65 -0.24 20.48 10.38
C SER A 65 -1.28 21.11 11.32
N GLY A 66 -0.84 22.13 12.06
CA GLY A 66 -1.69 23.02 12.83
C GLY A 66 -1.34 24.46 12.48
N GLY A 67 -2.32 25.21 11.98
CA GLY A 67 -2.27 26.66 11.82
C GLY A 67 -2.53 27.16 10.40
N LEU A 68 -3.80 27.50 10.12
CA LEU A 68 -4.34 28.31 9.01
C LEU A 68 -3.51 29.59 8.72
N PRO A 69 -3.48 30.14 7.47
CA PRO A 69 -4.70 30.53 6.76
C PRO A 69 -4.82 30.18 5.25
N GLU A 70 -6.09 29.96 4.89
CA GLU A 70 -6.86 30.17 3.65
C GLU A 70 -6.25 29.95 2.25
N ASN A 71 -7.02 29.15 1.49
CA ASN A 71 -7.09 29.04 0.03
C ASN A 71 -5.88 28.43 -0.71
N ASN A 72 -5.90 27.10 -0.85
CA ASN A 72 -6.21 26.47 -2.14
C ASN A 72 -6.29 24.94 -1.98
N ASN A 73 -7.37 24.36 -2.53
CA ASN A 73 -7.70 22.94 -2.52
C ASN A 73 -6.51 22.03 -2.88
N GLN A 74 -6.04 21.25 -1.91
CA GLN A 74 -5.22 20.07 -2.15
C GLN A 74 -5.79 18.92 -1.32
N ASP A 75 -6.58 18.07 -1.98
CA ASP A 75 -7.05 16.77 -1.46
C ASP A 75 -5.83 15.84 -1.30
N ILE A 76 -5.74 15.16 -0.14
CA ILE A 76 -4.69 14.20 0.27
C ILE A 76 -5.38 12.87 0.71
N LYS A 77 -5.13 11.69 0.09
CA LYS A 77 -5.71 10.30 0.13
C LYS A 77 -4.58 9.29 0.38
N HIS A 78 -4.75 8.05 0.89
CA HIS A 78 -3.59 7.20 1.30
C HIS A 78 -3.69 5.68 0.99
N TYR A 79 -2.59 4.94 1.23
CA TYR A 79 -2.33 3.48 1.09
C TYR A 79 -2.44 2.69 2.35
N ILE A 80 -2.79 1.41 2.20
CA ILE A 80 -2.69 0.42 3.27
C ILE A 80 -2.32 -0.94 2.64
N PRO A 81 -1.13 -1.52 2.93
CA PRO A 81 -0.82 -2.90 2.57
C PRO A 81 -1.35 -3.86 3.62
N LEU A 82 -1.93 -4.99 3.19
CA LEU A 82 -2.06 -6.18 4.04
C LEU A 82 -1.74 -7.44 3.24
N ASN A 83 -0.91 -8.27 3.85
CA ASN A 83 -0.77 -9.70 3.60
C ASN A 83 -1.02 -10.41 4.92
N VAL A 84 -1.84 -11.45 4.92
CA VAL A 84 -1.76 -12.64 5.76
C VAL A 84 -2.33 -13.84 4.99
N VAL A 85 -1.44 -14.81 4.73
CA VAL A 85 -1.83 -16.23 4.71
C VAL A 85 -0.96 -16.91 5.76
N PRO A 86 -1.52 -17.64 6.74
CA PRO A 86 -0.70 -18.44 7.64
C PRO A 86 0.01 -19.54 6.84
N GLN A 87 1.34 -19.54 6.83
CA GLN A 87 2.10 -20.71 6.40
C GLN A 87 1.97 -21.80 7.47
N ILE A 88 1.38 -22.93 7.10
CA ILE A 88 1.29 -24.11 7.95
C ILE A 88 2.68 -24.75 8.02
N THR A 89 3.49 -24.37 9.01
CA THR A 89 4.66 -25.16 9.40
C THR A 89 4.20 -26.32 10.27
N ALA A 90 4.06 -27.50 9.68
CA ALA A 90 3.92 -28.75 10.42
C ALA A 90 5.28 -29.13 11.01
N GLY A 91 5.39 -29.20 12.34
CA GLY A 91 6.60 -29.71 12.99
C GLY A 91 6.70 -29.49 14.49
N LYS A 92 6.30 -30.51 15.26
CA LYS A 92 6.63 -30.87 16.65
C LYS A 92 6.85 -29.75 17.68
N THR A 93 5.88 -29.66 18.58
CA THR A 93 5.90 -28.97 19.87
C THR A 93 7.03 -29.49 20.77
N GLU A 94 8.01 -28.65 21.08
CA GLU A 94 8.76 -28.74 22.33
C GLU A 94 8.36 -27.56 23.21
N GLN A 95 7.88 -27.87 24.41
CA GLN A 95 7.49 -26.89 25.42
C GLN A 95 8.73 -26.14 25.89
N GLN A 96 8.77 -24.82 25.70
CA GLN A 96 9.64 -23.92 26.44
C GLN A 96 8.80 -22.86 27.17
N PHE A 97 9.14 -22.70 28.45
CA PHE A 97 8.45 -21.86 29.43
C PHE A 97 8.44 -20.38 29.05
N PRO A 98 7.41 -19.60 29.47
CA PRO A 98 7.31 -18.19 29.14
C PRO A 98 8.39 -17.39 29.86
N VAL A 99 9.39 -16.92 29.11
CA VAL A 99 10.28 -15.84 29.57
C VAL A 99 9.46 -14.56 29.53
N SER A 100 9.06 -14.09 30.71
CA SER A 100 8.40 -12.79 30.86
C SER A 100 9.37 -11.69 30.46
N ALA A 101 9.07 -10.98 29.36
CA ALA A 101 9.82 -9.81 28.95
C ALA A 101 9.78 -8.73 30.04
N PRO A 102 10.92 -8.19 30.49
CA PRO A 102 10.93 -7.12 31.47
C PRO A 102 10.32 -5.84 30.86
N LYS A 103 9.40 -5.21 31.62
CA LYS A 103 8.83 -3.91 31.28
C LYS A 103 9.95 -2.88 31.04
N PRO A 104 10.00 -2.18 29.90
CA PRO A 104 11.01 -1.17 29.66
C PRO A 104 10.78 0.04 30.58
N LYS A 105 11.86 0.50 31.23
CA LYS A 105 11.91 1.80 31.88
C LYS A 105 11.95 2.87 30.79
N ASN A 106 10.80 3.47 30.49
CA ASN A 106 10.69 4.61 29.59
C ASN A 106 11.35 5.85 30.20
N GLN A 107 12.56 6.18 29.74
CA GLN A 107 13.07 7.54 29.73
C GLN A 107 13.79 7.77 28.40
N VAL A 108 13.04 8.21 27.38
CA VAL A 108 13.63 8.83 26.19
C VAL A 108 13.89 10.30 26.54
N PRO A 109 15.15 10.77 26.59
CA PRO A 109 15.40 12.20 26.76
C PRO A 109 14.95 12.94 25.50
N LYS A 110 14.14 14.00 25.67
CA LYS A 110 13.86 14.98 24.61
C LYS A 110 15.18 15.62 24.19
N GLN A 111 15.82 15.07 23.16
CA GLN A 111 17.03 15.66 22.58
C GLN A 111 16.64 16.97 21.89
N ASN A 112 17.21 18.09 22.36
CA ASN A 112 17.24 19.34 21.61
C ASN A 112 18.23 19.16 20.44
N TRP A 113 17.72 19.04 19.22
CA TRP A 113 18.51 18.89 17.99
C TRP A 113 19.10 20.24 17.57
N SER A 114 20.12 20.71 18.29
CA SER A 114 20.72 22.03 18.06
C SER A 114 22.05 22.01 17.29
N SER A 115 22.48 20.89 16.70
CA SER A 115 23.70 20.85 15.87
C SER A 115 23.47 20.22 14.50
N SER A 116 23.85 20.96 13.44
CA SER A 116 23.80 20.52 12.03
C SER A 116 24.56 19.21 11.77
N ARG A 117 25.59 18.92 12.58
CA ARG A 117 26.39 17.69 12.50
C ARG A 117 25.62 16.44 12.93
N ALA A 118 24.84 16.51 14.02
CA ALA A 118 24.05 15.38 14.50
C ALA A 118 22.91 15.01 13.54
N VAL A 119 22.25 16.02 12.96
CA VAL A 119 21.23 15.82 11.90
C VAL A 119 21.87 15.15 10.69
N ARG A 120 23.02 15.64 10.22
CA ARG A 120 23.72 15.07 9.08
C ARG A 120 24.12 13.61 9.30
N GLN A 121 24.68 13.28 10.46
CA GLN A 121 25.04 11.90 10.80
C GLN A 121 23.82 10.98 10.83
N LYS A 122 22.68 11.44 11.36
CA LYS A 122 21.43 10.66 11.33
C LYS A 122 20.88 10.47 9.92
N LEU A 123 21.01 11.47 9.05
CA LEU A 123 20.61 11.35 7.64
C LEU A 123 21.48 10.33 6.91
N GLU A 124 22.80 10.32 7.16
CA GLU A 124 23.72 9.31 6.62
C GLU A 124 23.33 7.90 7.09
N GLN A 125 23.10 7.70 8.39
CA GLN A 125 22.62 6.43 8.95
C GLN A 125 21.25 6.01 8.39
N THR A 126 20.37 6.96 8.12
CA THR A 126 19.05 6.71 7.52
C THR A 126 19.18 6.14 6.11
N VAL A 127 20.09 6.70 5.31
CA VAL A 127 20.38 6.22 3.95
C VAL A 127 21.06 4.84 3.99
N GLU A 128 21.99 4.61 4.92
CA GLU A 128 22.60 3.29 5.13
C GLU A 128 21.56 2.22 5.45
N THR A 129 20.65 2.50 6.40
CA THR A 129 19.56 1.58 6.76
C THR A 129 18.66 1.25 5.57
N ALA A 130 18.36 2.24 4.72
CA ALA A 130 17.56 2.03 3.52
C ALA A 130 18.30 1.17 2.47
N ASN A 131 19.62 1.34 2.32
CA ASN A 131 20.43 0.50 1.44
C ASN A 131 20.52 -0.95 1.96
N ASP A 132 20.65 -1.14 3.28
CA ASP A 132 20.61 -2.47 3.91
C ASP A 132 19.27 -3.16 3.66
N LEU A 133 18.15 -2.44 3.79
CA LEU A 133 16.82 -2.95 3.47
C LEU A 133 16.74 -3.43 2.01
N ILE A 134 17.20 -2.62 1.05
CA ILE A 134 17.20 -2.98 -0.38
C ILE A 134 18.04 -4.25 -0.60
N TYR A 135 19.28 -4.28 -0.10
CA TYR A 135 20.18 -5.41 -0.30
C TYR A 135 19.61 -6.71 0.28
N GLN A 136 19.11 -6.67 1.51
CA GLN A 136 18.60 -7.85 2.20
C GLN A 136 17.30 -8.37 1.60
N THR A 137 16.44 -7.47 1.12
CA THR A 137 15.16 -7.86 0.49
C THR A 137 15.34 -8.31 -0.96
N GLU A 138 16.26 -7.73 -1.74
CA GLU A 138 16.65 -8.26 -3.06
C GLU A 138 17.23 -9.68 -2.93
N ASN A 139 18.12 -9.91 -1.95
CA ASN A 139 18.67 -11.24 -1.67
C ASN A 139 17.59 -12.24 -1.22
N SER A 140 16.63 -11.80 -0.40
CA SER A 140 15.54 -12.69 0.06
C SER A 140 14.56 -13.02 -1.07
N PHE A 141 14.19 -12.02 -1.88
CA PHE A 141 13.29 -12.18 -3.02
C PHE A 141 13.90 -13.05 -4.12
N SER A 142 15.15 -12.81 -4.49
CA SER A 142 15.86 -13.61 -5.51
C SER A 142 16.00 -15.09 -5.14
N ARG A 143 15.96 -15.41 -3.84
CA ARG A 143 16.00 -16.79 -3.32
C ARG A 143 14.61 -17.38 -3.06
N GLY A 144 13.53 -16.66 -3.38
CA GLY A 144 12.15 -17.11 -3.16
C GLY A 144 11.72 -17.12 -1.69
N LEU A 145 12.42 -16.40 -0.81
CA LEU A 145 12.12 -16.33 0.63
C LEU A 145 11.18 -15.17 1.00
N LEU A 146 10.87 -14.30 0.04
CA LEU A 146 10.05 -13.11 0.20
C LEU A 146 9.08 -13.01 -0.99
N PRO A 147 7.76 -12.85 -0.78
CA PRO A 147 6.83 -12.65 -1.87
C PRO A 147 6.99 -11.27 -2.51
N LEU A 148 6.54 -11.11 -3.76
CA LEU A 148 6.66 -9.87 -4.54
C LEU A 148 6.11 -8.64 -3.81
N VAL A 149 4.99 -8.80 -3.12
CA VAL A 149 4.30 -7.73 -2.40
C VAL A 149 5.13 -7.22 -1.20
N ASP A 150 5.77 -8.11 -0.45
CA ASP A 150 6.61 -7.72 0.69
C ASP A 150 7.90 -7.07 0.18
N TYR A 151 8.46 -7.59 -0.91
CA TYR A 151 9.59 -6.99 -1.61
C TYR A 151 9.27 -5.56 -2.07
N ASN A 152 8.13 -5.36 -2.72
CA ASN A 152 7.69 -4.05 -3.18
C ASN A 152 7.47 -3.06 -2.03
N LEU A 153 6.89 -3.50 -0.91
CA LEU A 153 6.74 -2.67 0.28
C LEU A 153 8.11 -2.19 0.79
N ALA A 154 9.08 -3.10 0.89
CA ALA A 154 10.43 -2.76 1.31
C ALA A 154 11.12 -1.78 0.35
N LEU A 155 10.99 -1.99 -0.97
CA LEU A 155 11.52 -1.06 -1.97
C LEU A 155 10.89 0.32 -1.83
N ASN A 156 9.56 0.41 -1.74
CA ASN A 156 8.87 1.68 -1.56
C ASN A 156 9.37 2.40 -0.30
N LEU A 157 9.39 1.72 0.84
CA LEU A 157 9.85 2.31 2.09
C LEU A 157 11.31 2.80 2.02
N ALA A 158 12.21 1.99 1.44
CA ALA A 158 13.61 2.34 1.32
C ALA A 158 13.83 3.55 0.40
N TYR A 159 13.24 3.53 -0.80
CA TYR A 159 13.43 4.62 -1.76
C TYR A 159 12.73 5.90 -1.32
N ASP A 160 11.54 5.84 -0.73
CA ASP A 160 10.88 7.02 -0.16
C ASP A 160 11.70 7.64 0.96
N THR A 161 12.32 6.81 1.79
CA THR A 161 13.21 7.26 2.87
C THR A 161 14.46 7.93 2.30
N LYS A 162 15.08 7.36 1.26
CA LYS A 162 16.23 7.96 0.56
C LYS A 162 15.86 9.28 -0.12
N ILE A 163 14.70 9.34 -0.78
CA ILE A 163 14.20 10.55 -1.46
C ILE A 163 13.93 11.65 -0.43
N LYS A 164 13.24 11.37 0.68
CA LYS A 164 12.99 12.34 1.75
C LYS A 164 14.28 12.84 2.39
N ALA A 165 15.23 11.95 2.65
CA ALA A 165 16.54 12.34 3.17
C ALA A 165 17.26 13.28 2.19
N ALA A 166 17.22 12.99 0.89
CA ALA A 166 17.79 13.84 -0.15
C ALA A 166 17.05 15.20 -0.25
N GLU A 167 15.73 15.22 -0.16
CA GLU A 167 14.92 16.45 -0.16
C GLU A 167 15.28 17.35 1.03
N ILE A 168 15.42 16.78 2.23
CA ILE A 168 15.90 17.50 3.44
C ILE A 168 17.31 18.06 3.24
N GLN A 169 18.15 17.39 2.44
CA GLN A 169 19.49 17.85 2.07
C GLN A 169 19.49 18.82 0.86
N ASN A 170 18.32 19.22 0.34
CA ASN A 170 18.14 20.04 -0.86
C ASN A 170 18.72 19.41 -2.15
N GLN A 171 18.73 18.08 -2.23
CA GLN A 171 19.24 17.30 -3.36
C GLN A 171 18.10 16.77 -4.25
N ASN A 172 17.14 17.63 -4.61
CA ASN A 172 15.92 17.23 -5.36
C ASN A 172 16.22 16.57 -6.73
N HIS A 173 17.38 16.83 -7.32
CA HIS A 173 17.83 16.20 -8.55
C HIS A 173 18.07 14.69 -8.42
N VAL A 174 18.31 14.19 -7.20
CA VAL A 174 18.58 12.76 -6.91
C VAL A 174 17.31 11.92 -6.99
N LYS A 175 16.12 12.52 -6.87
CA LYS A 175 14.82 11.82 -6.93
C LYS A 175 14.69 10.98 -8.20
N LEU A 176 14.98 11.57 -9.37
CA LEU A 176 14.89 10.87 -10.64
C LEU A 176 15.87 9.68 -10.72
N GLN A 177 17.09 9.85 -10.20
CA GLN A 177 18.08 8.77 -10.17
C GLN A 177 17.56 7.60 -9.31
N LEU A 178 17.09 7.89 -8.10
CA LEU A 178 16.56 6.88 -7.16
C LEU A 178 15.36 6.12 -7.74
N LEU A 179 14.46 6.81 -8.45
CA LEU A 179 13.34 6.16 -9.12
C LEU A 179 13.78 5.24 -10.26
N ASN A 180 14.85 5.58 -10.99
CA ASN A 180 15.44 4.70 -11.99
C ASN A 180 16.15 3.49 -11.37
N GLU A 181 16.81 3.65 -10.23
CA GLU A 181 17.37 2.53 -9.46
C GLU A 181 16.25 1.56 -9.02
N LYS A 182 15.15 2.08 -8.46
CA LYS A 182 13.95 1.32 -8.10
C LYS A 182 13.35 0.60 -9.32
N ARG A 183 13.22 1.30 -10.46
CA ARG A 183 12.74 0.74 -11.72
C ARG A 183 13.53 -0.51 -12.13
N ASN A 184 14.86 -0.45 -12.04
CA ASN A 184 15.73 -1.55 -12.44
C ASN A 184 15.54 -2.77 -11.53
N LEU A 185 15.33 -2.57 -10.24
CA LEU A 185 15.04 -3.65 -9.29
C LEU A 185 13.68 -4.30 -9.55
N ILE A 186 12.66 -3.53 -9.90
CA ILE A 186 11.34 -4.06 -10.29
C ILE A 186 11.42 -4.79 -11.64
N GLN A 187 12.16 -4.25 -12.60
CA GLN A 187 12.40 -4.88 -13.90
C GLN A 187 13.09 -6.24 -13.74
N LYS A 188 14.12 -6.35 -12.90
CA LYS A 188 14.73 -7.64 -12.54
C LYS A 188 13.71 -8.62 -11.95
N ALA A 189 12.80 -8.14 -11.09
CA ALA A 189 11.76 -9.00 -10.52
C ALA A 189 10.78 -9.51 -11.58
N VAL A 190 10.39 -8.66 -12.55
CA VAL A 190 9.58 -9.07 -13.71
C VAL A 190 10.32 -10.14 -14.52
N GLU A 191 11.60 -9.92 -14.82
CA GLU A 191 12.43 -10.86 -15.58
C GLU A 191 12.59 -12.20 -14.86
N GLN A 192 12.80 -12.18 -13.55
CA GLN A 192 12.90 -13.38 -12.73
C GLN A 192 11.59 -14.18 -12.73
N LEU A 193 10.45 -13.52 -12.50
CA LEU A 193 9.13 -14.16 -12.53
C LEU A 193 8.80 -14.71 -13.92
N GLN A 194 9.16 -13.98 -14.97
CA GLN A 194 8.95 -14.40 -16.35
C GLN A 194 9.87 -15.57 -16.75
N ALA A 195 11.13 -15.58 -16.29
CA ALA A 195 12.08 -16.66 -16.53
C ALA A 195 11.69 -17.94 -15.78
N PHE A 196 11.07 -17.81 -14.60
CA PHE A 196 10.45 -18.89 -13.84
C PHE A 196 9.12 -19.33 -14.46
N ASN A 197 9.04 -19.42 -15.80
CA ASN A 197 7.85 -19.72 -16.60
C ASN A 197 7.16 -21.02 -16.17
N GLN A 198 6.31 -20.92 -15.15
CA GLN A 198 5.57 -22.01 -14.55
C GLN A 198 4.08 -21.72 -14.68
N PRO A 199 3.50 -21.85 -15.90
CA PRO A 199 2.07 -21.63 -16.11
C PRO A 199 1.19 -22.64 -15.33
N ALA A 200 1.78 -23.74 -14.84
CA ALA A 200 1.11 -24.71 -13.98
C ALA A 200 1.22 -24.36 -12.47
N ALA A 201 2.05 -23.38 -12.08
CA ALA A 201 2.11 -22.91 -10.70
C ALA A 201 0.94 -21.94 -10.45
N GLN A 202 0.05 -22.32 -9.54
CA GLN A 202 -1.12 -21.52 -9.16
C GLN A 202 -0.67 -20.14 -8.65
N GLY A 203 -1.37 -19.07 -9.04
CA GLY A 203 -1.07 -17.69 -8.64
C GLY A 203 0.14 -17.03 -9.34
N TRP A 204 0.96 -17.79 -10.08
CA TRP A 204 2.17 -17.26 -10.75
C TRP A 204 1.83 -16.17 -11.77
N TYR A 205 0.77 -16.37 -12.57
CA TYR A 205 0.39 -15.39 -13.59
C TYR A 205 -0.09 -14.09 -12.92
N GLY A 206 -0.88 -14.19 -11.85
CA GLY A 206 -1.27 -13.04 -11.03
C GLY A 206 -0.06 -12.25 -10.51
N ASP A 207 0.97 -12.93 -10.01
CA ASP A 207 2.22 -12.28 -9.56
C ASP A 207 3.02 -11.63 -10.69
N LEU A 208 3.08 -12.26 -11.88
CA LEU A 208 3.74 -11.67 -13.04
C LEU A 208 3.02 -10.40 -13.51
N VAL A 209 1.69 -10.42 -13.58
CA VAL A 209 0.89 -9.24 -13.93
C VAL A 209 1.07 -8.15 -12.88
N HIS A 210 1.10 -8.51 -11.59
CA HIS A 210 1.39 -7.57 -10.50
C HIS A 210 2.76 -6.92 -10.65
N ALA A 211 3.82 -7.68 -10.93
CA ALA A 211 5.16 -7.13 -11.11
C ALA A 211 5.22 -6.14 -12.29
N ARG A 212 4.53 -6.46 -13.40
CA ARG A 212 4.41 -5.55 -14.54
C ARG A 212 3.62 -4.29 -14.21
N LEU A 213 2.56 -4.41 -13.40
CA LEU A 213 1.82 -3.26 -12.88
C LEU A 213 2.71 -2.35 -12.05
N LEU A 214 3.49 -2.91 -11.12
CA LEU A 214 4.45 -2.16 -10.29
C LEU A 214 5.49 -1.41 -11.15
N LEU A 215 5.98 -2.05 -12.21
CA LEU A 215 6.89 -1.42 -13.16
C LEU A 215 6.23 -0.23 -13.88
N ALA A 216 5.00 -0.41 -14.37
CA ALA A 216 4.26 0.65 -15.05
C ALA A 216 3.93 1.82 -14.11
N GLN A 217 3.64 1.54 -12.83
CA GLN A 217 3.45 2.57 -11.80
C GLN A 217 4.73 3.36 -11.55
N ASN A 218 5.89 2.70 -11.52
CA ASN A 218 7.17 3.39 -11.37
C ASN A 218 7.54 4.22 -12.64
N ASP A 219 7.19 3.73 -13.83
CA ASP A 219 7.35 4.48 -15.08
C ASP A 219 6.46 5.73 -15.13
N TYR A 220 5.24 5.63 -14.61
CA TYR A 220 4.34 6.76 -14.40
C TYR A 220 4.95 7.80 -13.45
N GLU A 221 5.56 7.34 -12.36
CA GLU A 221 6.26 8.20 -11.39
C GLU A 221 7.45 8.95 -12.01
N ILE A 222 8.32 8.23 -12.70
CA ILE A 222 9.47 8.78 -13.43
C ILE A 222 9.03 9.85 -14.43
N ALA A 223 7.96 9.58 -15.19
CA ALA A 223 7.44 10.51 -16.18
C ALA A 223 6.89 11.80 -15.52
N GLY A 224 6.24 11.68 -14.37
CA GLY A 224 5.76 12.81 -13.58
C GLY A 224 6.90 13.70 -13.07
N VAL A 225 7.92 13.10 -12.45
CA VAL A 225 9.12 13.84 -11.97
C VAL A 225 9.89 14.49 -13.12
N SER A 226 9.91 13.85 -14.29
CA SER A 226 10.55 14.37 -15.50
C SER A 226 9.74 15.46 -16.22
N ASN A 227 8.55 15.83 -15.70
CA ASN A 227 7.59 16.75 -16.33
C ASN A 227 7.21 16.36 -17.77
N ASN A 228 7.18 15.06 -18.08
CA ASN A 228 6.83 14.55 -19.40
C ASN A 228 5.38 14.05 -19.42
N ARG A 229 4.44 14.96 -19.69
CA ARG A 229 2.99 14.69 -19.65
C ARG A 229 2.56 13.58 -20.59
N ASP A 230 3.12 13.50 -21.79
CA ASP A 230 2.75 12.48 -22.78
C ASP A 230 3.18 11.09 -22.33
N ARG A 231 4.41 10.94 -21.82
CA ARG A 231 4.88 9.68 -21.24
C ARG A 231 4.10 9.30 -19.99
N GLN A 232 3.74 10.29 -19.17
CA GLN A 232 2.96 10.07 -17.96
C GLN A 232 1.55 9.56 -18.31
N GLN A 233 0.87 10.16 -19.29
CA GLN A 233 -0.42 9.69 -19.77
C GLN A 233 -0.33 8.29 -20.41
N ALA A 234 0.73 8.01 -21.18
CA ALA A 234 0.95 6.69 -21.76
C ALA A 234 1.21 5.61 -20.69
N ALA A 235 2.02 5.92 -19.68
CA ALA A 235 2.28 5.04 -18.55
C ALA A 235 1.00 4.78 -17.74
N LEU A 236 0.17 5.80 -17.51
CA LEU A 236 -1.13 5.64 -16.86
C LEU A 236 -2.06 4.70 -17.65
N GLY A 237 -2.06 4.79 -18.99
CA GLY A 237 -2.79 3.85 -19.84
C GLY A 237 -2.35 2.39 -19.62
N GLN A 238 -1.05 2.15 -19.44
CA GLN A 238 -0.53 0.82 -19.08
C GLN A 238 -0.91 0.41 -17.67
N VAL A 239 -0.83 1.32 -16.69
CA VAL A 239 -1.26 1.08 -15.30
C VAL A 239 -2.72 0.64 -15.26
N THR A 240 -3.63 1.35 -15.95
CA THR A 240 -5.05 0.97 -15.97
C THR A 240 -5.27 -0.40 -16.61
N ARG A 241 -4.63 -0.65 -17.76
CA ARG A 241 -4.76 -1.95 -18.44
C ARG A 241 -4.29 -3.09 -17.54
N LEU A 242 -3.12 -2.94 -16.92
CA LEU A 242 -2.53 -3.95 -16.04
C LEU A 242 -3.30 -4.09 -14.71
N ALA A 243 -3.86 -3.01 -14.17
CA ALA A 243 -4.70 -3.08 -12.97
C ALA A 243 -5.99 -3.87 -13.22
N ASN A 244 -6.65 -3.63 -14.36
CA ASN A 244 -7.84 -4.40 -14.75
C ASN A 244 -7.49 -5.87 -15.02
N GLU A 245 -6.36 -6.13 -15.70
CA GLU A 245 -5.87 -7.49 -15.95
C GLU A 245 -5.55 -8.20 -14.62
N TYR A 246 -4.83 -7.53 -13.72
CA TYR A 246 -4.49 -8.05 -12.41
C TYR A 246 -5.74 -8.39 -11.59
N HIS A 247 -6.74 -7.50 -11.56
CA HIS A 247 -8.02 -7.75 -10.91
C HIS A 247 -8.75 -8.94 -11.52
N SER A 248 -8.86 -8.98 -12.85
CA SER A 248 -9.53 -10.09 -13.54
C SER A 248 -8.88 -11.44 -13.25
N VAL A 249 -7.54 -11.49 -13.21
CA VAL A 249 -6.80 -12.72 -12.88
C VAL A 249 -7.04 -13.11 -11.43
N ARG A 250 -6.86 -12.17 -10.49
CA ARG A 250 -7.03 -12.45 -9.05
C ARG A 250 -8.47 -12.79 -8.68
N GLU A 251 -9.46 -12.24 -9.37
CA GLU A 251 -10.86 -12.61 -9.16
C GLU A 251 -11.12 -14.07 -9.54
N VAL A 252 -10.61 -14.51 -10.70
CA VAL A 252 -10.74 -15.91 -11.13
C VAL A 252 -9.99 -16.83 -10.17
N GLU A 253 -8.74 -16.52 -9.84
CA GLU A 253 -7.92 -17.28 -8.89
C GLU A 253 -8.58 -17.34 -7.50
N PHE A 254 -9.18 -16.25 -7.03
CA PHE A 254 -9.86 -16.20 -5.73
C PHE A 254 -11.08 -17.13 -5.70
N ARG A 255 -11.88 -17.16 -6.77
CA ARG A 255 -13.06 -18.04 -6.89
C ARG A 255 -12.71 -19.53 -6.87
N VAL A 256 -11.53 -19.90 -7.36
CA VAL A 256 -11.04 -21.29 -7.35
C VAL A 256 -10.15 -21.61 -6.14
N GLY A 257 -9.93 -20.65 -5.23
CA GLY A 257 -9.11 -20.80 -4.03
C GLY A 257 -7.61 -20.76 -4.27
N GLU A 258 -7.16 -20.29 -5.44
CA GLU A 258 -5.75 -20.11 -5.81
C GLU A 258 -5.19 -18.77 -5.35
N ALA A 259 -6.03 -17.74 -5.26
CA ALA A 259 -5.67 -16.46 -4.66
C ALA A 259 -6.32 -16.31 -3.27
N GLY A 260 -5.58 -15.72 -2.34
CA GLY A 260 -6.07 -15.34 -1.03
C GLY A 260 -6.87 -14.04 -1.06
N ILE A 261 -7.58 -13.79 0.05
CA ILE A 261 -8.35 -12.55 0.29
C ILE A 261 -7.50 -11.30 0.05
N ASP A 262 -6.24 -11.31 0.47
CA ASP A 262 -5.37 -10.14 0.36
C ASP A 262 -4.90 -9.85 -1.07
N GLU A 263 -4.73 -10.89 -1.89
CA GLU A 263 -4.41 -10.73 -3.31
C GLU A 263 -5.59 -10.11 -4.06
N TYR A 264 -6.80 -10.61 -3.80
CA TYR A 264 -8.04 -10.01 -4.31
C TYR A 264 -8.18 -8.54 -3.86
N ARG A 265 -7.99 -8.26 -2.56
CA ARG A 265 -8.03 -6.90 -2.02
C ARG A 265 -7.06 -5.97 -2.74
N ARG A 266 -5.79 -6.39 -2.90
CA ARG A 266 -4.77 -5.61 -3.61
C ARG A 266 -5.15 -5.34 -5.04
N ALA A 267 -5.71 -6.33 -5.72
CA ALA A 267 -6.10 -6.20 -7.12
C ALA A 267 -7.28 -5.24 -7.29
N SER A 268 -8.28 -5.30 -6.41
CA SER A 268 -9.41 -4.36 -6.41
C SER A 268 -8.93 -2.94 -6.11
N ARG A 269 -8.04 -2.80 -5.11
CA ARG A 269 -7.39 -1.52 -4.79
C ARG A 269 -6.70 -0.93 -6.03
N ALA A 270 -5.89 -1.71 -6.74
CA ALA A 270 -5.16 -1.27 -7.93
C ALA A 270 -6.08 -0.68 -9.02
N VAL A 271 -7.26 -1.26 -9.22
CA VAL A 271 -8.27 -0.74 -10.15
C VAL A 271 -8.81 0.60 -9.68
N ASN A 272 -9.19 0.72 -8.39
CA ASN A 272 -9.68 1.97 -7.83
C ASN A 272 -8.67 3.11 -8.03
N ILE A 273 -7.40 2.86 -7.75
CA ILE A 273 -6.32 3.84 -7.93
C ILE A 273 -6.18 4.27 -9.36
N ALA A 274 -6.05 3.31 -10.27
CA ALA A 274 -5.83 3.61 -11.68
C ALA A 274 -6.97 4.49 -12.22
N ARG A 275 -8.21 4.24 -11.78
CA ARG A 275 -9.38 5.05 -12.12
C ARG A 275 -9.35 6.44 -11.48
N GLN A 276 -8.95 6.55 -10.21
CA GLN A 276 -8.79 7.84 -9.56
C GLN A 276 -7.72 8.70 -10.25
N GLU A 277 -6.62 8.12 -10.70
CA GLU A 277 -5.58 8.82 -11.46
C GLU A 277 -6.08 9.20 -12.87
N GLN A 278 -6.84 8.33 -13.53
CA GLN A 278 -7.49 8.67 -14.80
C GLN A 278 -8.39 9.91 -14.70
N ASN A 279 -9.07 10.12 -13.58
CA ASN A 279 -9.89 11.31 -13.36
C ASN A 279 -9.09 12.62 -13.41
N ARG A 280 -7.75 12.57 -13.25
CA ARG A 280 -6.86 13.74 -13.36
C ARG A 280 -6.54 14.09 -14.82
N PHE A 281 -6.61 13.12 -15.72
CA PHE A 281 -6.34 13.29 -17.17
C PHE A 281 -7.61 13.34 -18.02
N SER A 282 -8.70 12.76 -17.52
CA SER A 282 -9.98 12.66 -18.21
C SER A 282 -10.89 13.86 -17.90
N LYS A 283 -11.71 14.24 -18.89
CA LYS A 283 -12.81 15.19 -18.69
C LYS A 283 -14.02 14.57 -18.00
N VAL A 284 -14.17 13.25 -18.11
CA VAL A 284 -15.24 12.48 -17.46
C VAL A 284 -14.63 11.80 -16.24
N LYS A 285 -15.14 12.12 -15.05
CA LYS A 285 -14.68 11.56 -13.78
C LYS A 285 -15.47 10.29 -13.45
N ASP A 286 -14.78 9.21 -13.10
CA ASP A 286 -15.36 8.05 -12.44
C ASP A 286 -15.44 8.30 -10.93
N GLU A 287 -16.60 8.74 -10.48
CA GLU A 287 -16.92 8.97 -9.07
C GLU A 287 -17.29 7.68 -8.33
N THR A 288 -17.48 6.56 -9.03
CA THR A 288 -17.91 5.27 -8.46
C THR A 288 -16.75 4.38 -8.01
N SER A 289 -15.53 4.66 -8.47
CA SER A 289 -14.32 3.87 -8.17
C SER A 289 -14.14 3.55 -6.68
N LEU A 290 -14.27 4.55 -5.81
CA LEU A 290 -14.09 4.38 -4.37
C LEU A 290 -15.25 3.62 -3.71
N MET A 291 -16.47 3.80 -4.22
CA MET A 291 -17.65 3.05 -3.75
C MET A 291 -17.55 1.58 -4.12
N ASN A 292 -17.13 1.25 -5.34
CA ASN A 292 -16.92 -0.13 -5.78
C ASN A 292 -15.84 -0.82 -4.92
N TYR A 293 -14.75 -0.10 -4.60
CA TYR A 293 -13.71 -0.63 -3.72
C TYR A 293 -14.22 -0.85 -2.29
N ALA A 294 -15.04 0.03 -1.75
CA ALA A 294 -15.67 -0.17 -0.44
C ALA A 294 -16.58 -1.42 -0.43
N GLU A 295 -17.31 -1.67 -1.52
CA GLU A 295 -18.13 -2.88 -1.65
C GLU A 295 -17.27 -4.16 -1.68
N ASP A 296 -16.16 -4.16 -2.43
CA ASP A 296 -15.22 -5.29 -2.42
C ASP A 296 -14.65 -5.54 -1.01
N LEU A 297 -14.33 -4.47 -0.26
CA LEU A 297 -13.87 -4.59 1.12
C LEU A 297 -14.94 -5.15 2.07
N ARG A 298 -16.22 -4.81 1.85
CA ARG A 298 -17.35 -5.36 2.61
C ARG A 298 -17.55 -6.85 2.37
N GLN A 299 -17.38 -7.31 1.12
CA GLN A 299 -17.39 -8.74 0.79
C GLN A 299 -16.22 -9.47 1.47
N ILE A 300 -15.04 -8.86 1.47
CA ILE A 300 -13.87 -9.40 2.16
C ILE A 300 -14.10 -9.51 3.67
N GLU A 301 -14.61 -8.46 4.32
CA GLU A 301 -14.94 -8.48 5.75
C GLU A 301 -15.91 -9.63 6.05
N THR A 302 -17.00 -9.74 5.28
CA THR A 302 -18.01 -10.80 5.43
C THR A 302 -17.37 -12.20 5.33
N ALA A 303 -16.45 -12.39 4.38
CA ALA A 303 -15.73 -13.65 4.22
C ALA A 303 -14.82 -13.95 5.42
N VAL A 304 -14.06 -12.98 5.92
CA VAL A 304 -13.19 -13.13 7.10
C VAL A 304 -14.00 -13.44 8.36
N GLU A 305 -15.14 -12.77 8.56
CA GLU A 305 -16.06 -13.06 9.67
C GLU A 305 -16.68 -14.46 9.58
N TRP A 306 -17.02 -14.89 8.36
CA TRP A 306 -17.49 -16.26 8.14
C TRP A 306 -16.41 -17.28 8.50
N PHE A 307 -15.15 -17.07 8.07
CA PHE A 307 -14.04 -17.92 8.48
C PHE A 307 -13.86 -17.93 10.00
N SER A 308 -14.03 -16.79 10.65
CA SER A 308 -13.88 -16.66 12.10
C SER A 308 -14.94 -17.46 12.85
N SER A 309 -16.19 -17.32 12.41
CA SER A 309 -17.34 -18.02 12.97
C SER A 309 -17.24 -19.55 12.82
N ASN A 310 -16.49 -20.02 11.82
CA ASN A 310 -16.22 -21.44 11.59
C ASN A 310 -14.89 -21.92 12.19
N GLY A 311 -14.17 -21.09 12.95
CA GLY A 311 -12.91 -21.45 13.59
C GLY A 311 -11.74 -21.65 12.62
N ALA A 312 -11.83 -21.14 11.39
CA ALA A 312 -10.76 -21.23 10.41
C ALA A 312 -9.66 -20.20 10.69
N GLY A 313 -8.40 -20.55 10.43
CA GLY A 313 -7.25 -19.66 10.63
C GLY A 313 -7.29 -18.37 9.80
N LEU A 314 -8.03 -18.37 8.68
CA LEU A 314 -8.31 -17.18 7.86
C LEU A 314 -9.28 -16.19 8.52
N GLY A 315 -9.88 -16.56 9.64
CA GLY A 315 -10.74 -15.73 10.49
C GLY A 315 -10.14 -15.43 11.86
N ARG A 316 -8.80 -15.41 11.95
CA ARG A 316 -8.09 -15.02 13.17
C ARG A 316 -8.49 -13.59 13.59
N ALA A 317 -8.53 -13.32 14.89
CA ALA A 317 -9.11 -12.09 15.43
C ALA A 317 -8.44 -10.81 14.89
N ASP A 318 -7.11 -10.80 14.71
CA ASP A 318 -6.41 -9.66 14.08
C ASP A 318 -6.84 -9.43 12.63
N LEU A 319 -7.19 -10.48 11.88
CA LEU A 319 -7.65 -10.37 10.50
C LEU A 319 -9.05 -9.77 10.41
N VAL A 320 -9.93 -10.14 11.34
CA VAL A 320 -11.27 -9.54 11.46
C VAL A 320 -11.15 -8.05 11.77
N ASP A 321 -10.34 -7.69 12.76
CA ASP A 321 -10.12 -6.29 13.12
C ASP A 321 -9.50 -5.51 11.96
N LEU A 322 -8.55 -6.10 11.23
CA LEU A 322 -7.95 -5.45 10.07
C LEU A 322 -8.91 -5.29 8.89
N SER A 323 -9.73 -6.30 8.57
CA SER A 323 -10.71 -6.15 7.48
C SER A 323 -11.69 -5.02 7.77
N LYS A 324 -12.13 -4.90 9.04
CA LYS A 324 -12.98 -3.81 9.51
C LYS A 324 -12.28 -2.46 9.43
N ALA A 325 -11.03 -2.39 9.89
CA ALA A 325 -10.24 -1.17 9.84
C ALA A 325 -10.08 -0.68 8.39
N HIS A 326 -9.79 -1.59 7.45
CA HIS A 326 -9.70 -1.24 6.03
C HIS A 326 -10.99 -0.68 5.46
N LEU A 327 -12.13 -1.35 5.72
CA LEU A 327 -13.42 -0.89 5.23
C LEU A 327 -13.74 0.49 5.79
N ASN A 328 -13.63 0.65 7.13
CA ASN A 328 -13.87 1.92 7.80
C ASN A 328 -12.94 3.02 7.29
N TYR A 329 -11.66 2.73 7.04
CA TYR A 329 -10.77 3.71 6.44
C TYR A 329 -11.28 4.19 5.07
N VAL A 330 -11.66 3.26 4.19
CA VAL A 330 -12.14 3.59 2.84
C VAL A 330 -13.49 4.30 2.86
N GLU A 331 -14.42 3.88 3.72
CA GLU A 331 -15.70 4.56 3.93
C GLU A 331 -15.48 5.98 4.49
N GLY A 332 -14.52 6.14 5.39
CA GLY A 332 -14.11 7.45 5.91
C GLY A 332 -13.57 8.38 4.81
N ARG A 333 -12.74 7.86 3.90
CA ARG A 333 -12.27 8.58 2.71
C ARG A 333 -13.41 8.94 1.77
N TYR A 334 -14.35 8.02 1.57
CA TYR A 334 -15.53 8.25 0.73
C TYR A 334 -16.42 9.35 1.31
N SER A 335 -16.75 9.29 2.60
CA SER A 335 -17.50 10.34 3.28
C SER A 335 -16.77 11.69 3.25
N GLN A 336 -15.43 11.70 3.37
CA GLN A 336 -14.63 12.92 3.24
C GLN A 336 -14.77 13.55 1.84
N ASN A 337 -14.64 12.75 0.78
CA ASN A 337 -14.82 13.22 -0.61
C ASN A 337 -16.24 13.75 -0.88
N GLN A 338 -17.23 13.30 -0.10
CA GLN A 338 -18.62 13.75 -0.15
C GLN A 338 -18.91 14.92 0.81
N ASN A 339 -17.87 15.53 1.41
CA ASN A 339 -17.97 16.61 2.41
C ASN A 339 -18.79 16.24 3.66
N ARG A 340 -18.82 14.95 4.03
CA ARG A 340 -19.52 14.43 5.21
C ARG A 340 -18.55 14.23 6.37
N GLU A 341 -18.10 15.33 6.94
CA GLU A 341 -17.02 15.32 7.93
C GLU A 341 -17.35 14.53 9.21
N SER A 342 -18.59 14.63 9.72
CA SER A 342 -19.02 13.89 10.92
C SER A 342 -18.96 12.37 10.72
N GLU A 343 -19.39 11.88 9.56
CA GLU A 343 -19.30 10.47 9.18
C GLU A 343 -17.84 10.05 9.01
N SER A 344 -17.06 10.84 8.28
CA SER A 344 -15.63 10.59 8.06
C SER A 344 -14.86 10.48 9.39
N ARG A 345 -15.11 11.38 10.35
CA ARG A 345 -14.54 11.34 11.70
C ARG A 345 -14.89 10.07 12.47
N LYS A 346 -16.13 9.57 12.33
CA LYS A 346 -16.56 8.34 12.98
C LYS A 346 -15.81 7.15 12.39
N PHE A 347 -15.82 7.03 11.06
CA PHE A 347 -15.14 5.95 10.34
C PHE A 347 -13.63 5.91 10.62
N PHE A 348 -12.93 7.04 10.62
CA PHE A 348 -11.50 7.04 10.97
C PHE A 348 -11.23 6.70 12.43
N ALA A 349 -12.13 7.06 13.36
CA ALA A 349 -12.00 6.66 14.76
C ALA A 349 -12.17 5.14 14.93
N ASP A 350 -13.16 4.56 14.26
CA ASP A 350 -13.40 3.11 14.28
C ASP A 350 -12.22 2.36 13.63
N SER A 351 -11.72 2.85 12.49
CA SER A 351 -10.52 2.32 11.82
C SER A 351 -9.28 2.37 12.72
N LEU A 352 -9.03 3.50 13.38
CA LEU A 352 -7.89 3.68 14.29
C LEU A 352 -7.93 2.66 15.43
N GLN A 353 -9.10 2.48 16.05
CA GLN A 353 -9.28 1.56 17.16
C GLN A 353 -9.03 0.10 16.73
N GLN A 354 -9.60 -0.30 15.60
CA GLN A 354 -9.50 -1.67 15.08
C GLN A 354 -8.08 -2.00 14.59
N ALA A 355 -7.43 -1.06 13.89
CA ALA A 355 -6.05 -1.22 13.45
C ALA A 355 -5.09 -1.38 14.63
N LYS A 356 -5.30 -0.60 15.70
CA LYS A 356 -4.55 -0.74 16.96
C LYS A 356 -4.78 -2.11 17.60
N ALA A 357 -6.03 -2.55 17.72
CA ALA A 357 -6.37 -3.85 18.31
C ALA A 357 -5.70 -5.01 17.57
N ALA A 358 -5.73 -4.99 16.24
CA ALA A 358 -5.04 -5.97 15.42
C ALA A 358 -3.51 -5.95 15.61
N TRP A 359 -2.92 -4.75 15.66
CA TRP A 359 -1.49 -4.59 15.91
C TRP A 359 -1.09 -5.14 17.28
N GLU A 360 -1.87 -4.83 18.33
CA GLU A 360 -1.67 -5.35 19.69
C GLU A 360 -1.75 -6.88 19.72
N LEU A 361 -2.79 -7.48 19.12
CA LEU A 361 -2.90 -8.94 19.00
C LEU A 361 -1.69 -9.58 18.29
N ARG A 362 -1.22 -8.95 17.20
CA ARG A 362 -0.05 -9.44 16.45
C ARG A 362 1.22 -9.41 17.29
N ILE A 363 1.53 -8.30 17.94
CA ILE A 363 2.78 -8.15 18.70
C ILE A 363 2.74 -8.87 20.05
N ASP A 364 1.58 -8.93 20.71
CA ASP A 364 1.43 -9.53 22.06
C ASP A 364 1.22 -11.04 22.04
N GLN A 365 0.52 -11.56 21.02
CA GLN A 365 0.06 -12.95 21.02
C GLN A 365 0.59 -13.75 19.84
N TYR A 366 0.48 -13.24 18.62
CA TYR A 366 0.76 -14.05 17.43
C TYR A 366 2.23 -14.12 17.07
N TYR A 367 2.96 -13.02 17.21
CA TYR A 367 4.40 -13.01 16.95
C TYR A 367 5.19 -13.89 17.92
N PRO A 368 4.98 -13.82 19.26
CA PRO A 368 5.65 -14.72 20.20
C PRO A 368 5.34 -16.21 19.97
N ARG A 369 4.19 -16.51 19.34
CA ARG A 369 3.77 -17.89 18.99
C ARG A 369 4.20 -18.31 17.58
N GLY A 370 4.89 -17.45 16.84
CA GLY A 370 5.32 -17.72 15.46
C GLY A 370 4.19 -17.76 14.43
N THR A 371 2.99 -17.29 14.77
CA THR A 371 1.83 -17.26 13.85
C THR A 371 1.68 -15.91 13.14
N ALA A 372 2.45 -14.90 13.54
CA ALA A 372 2.63 -13.66 12.81
C ALA A 372 4.13 -13.36 12.69
N ASN A 373 4.55 -12.72 11.61
CA ASN A 373 5.92 -12.27 11.39
C ASN A 373 6.04 -10.74 11.58
N LEU A 374 7.26 -10.21 11.54
CA LEU A 374 7.52 -8.77 11.68
C LEU A 374 6.87 -7.93 10.56
N HIS A 375 6.68 -8.51 9.36
CA HIS A 375 5.96 -7.86 8.28
C HIS A 375 4.47 -7.70 8.61
N ASP A 376 3.83 -8.70 9.20
CA ASP A 376 2.44 -8.60 9.66
C ASP A 376 2.30 -7.49 10.71
N ILE A 377 3.21 -7.42 11.67
CA ILE A 377 3.19 -6.34 12.66
C ILE A 377 3.35 -4.98 11.97
N THR A 378 4.32 -4.86 11.06
CA THR A 378 4.58 -3.64 10.31
C THR A 378 3.37 -3.17 9.52
N THR A 379 2.72 -4.05 8.76
CA THR A 379 1.54 -3.71 7.95
C THR A 379 0.35 -3.25 8.78
N SER A 380 0.12 -3.87 9.95
CA SER A 380 -0.93 -3.41 10.87
C SER A 380 -0.62 -2.05 11.49
N TRP A 381 0.65 -1.78 11.82
CA TRP A 381 1.08 -0.46 12.28
C TRP A 381 0.90 0.58 11.16
N ILE A 382 1.10 0.19 9.89
CA ILE A 382 0.87 1.08 8.75
C ILE A 382 -0.55 1.59 8.68
N LEU A 383 -1.54 0.71 8.81
CA LEU A 383 -2.95 1.08 8.87
C LEU A 383 -3.27 1.93 10.10
N TRP A 384 -2.70 1.57 11.24
CA TRP A 384 -2.92 2.29 12.49
C TRP A 384 -2.44 3.74 12.37
N ASN A 385 -1.25 3.96 11.81
CA ASN A 385 -0.72 5.29 11.55
C ASN A 385 -1.56 6.07 10.53
N ALA A 386 -1.93 5.46 9.40
CA ALA A 386 -2.75 6.10 8.38
C ALA A 386 -4.13 6.55 8.92
N SER A 387 -4.77 5.74 9.75
CA SER A 387 -6.04 6.08 10.41
C SER A 387 -5.87 7.22 11.42
N GLY A 388 -4.76 7.21 12.16
CA GLY A 388 -4.44 8.24 13.15
C GLY A 388 -4.15 9.60 12.53
N SER A 389 -3.44 9.63 11.40
CA SER A 389 -3.18 10.85 10.66
C SER A 389 -4.46 11.44 10.07
N ALA A 390 -5.27 10.62 9.38
CA ALA A 390 -6.56 11.05 8.84
C ALA A 390 -7.51 11.60 9.94
N LEU A 391 -7.55 10.95 11.12
CA LEU A 391 -8.34 11.46 12.24
C LEU A 391 -7.76 12.75 12.83
N SER A 392 -6.43 12.87 12.91
CA SER A 392 -5.76 14.05 13.45
C SER A 392 -6.01 15.30 12.61
N GLU A 393 -6.10 15.16 11.29
CA GLU A 393 -6.45 16.25 10.36
C GLU A 393 -7.85 16.80 10.66
N LEU A 394 -8.81 15.92 10.99
CA LEU A 394 -10.19 16.31 11.30
C LEU A 394 -10.40 16.71 12.78
N LYS A 395 -9.53 16.26 13.69
CA LYS A 395 -9.61 16.47 15.14
C LYS A 395 -8.24 16.79 15.76
N SER A 396 -7.82 18.05 15.60
CA SER A 396 -6.53 18.54 16.13
C SER A 396 -6.36 18.34 17.65
N SER A 397 -7.43 18.37 18.44
CA SER A 397 -7.39 18.21 19.90
C SER A 397 -6.91 16.83 20.37
N GLN A 398 -7.02 15.78 19.55
CA GLN A 398 -6.59 14.42 19.88
C GLN A 398 -5.23 14.05 19.27
N SER A 399 -4.68 14.90 18.39
CA SER A 399 -3.49 14.59 17.59
C SER A 399 -2.26 14.25 18.42
N ALA A 400 -2.03 14.94 19.54
CA ALA A 400 -0.88 14.68 20.41
C ALA A 400 -0.91 13.27 21.03
N ASN A 401 -2.07 12.83 21.51
CA ASN A 401 -2.25 11.51 22.12
C ASN A 401 -2.12 10.40 21.08
N ILE A 402 -2.69 10.60 19.89
CA ILE A 402 -2.57 9.67 18.76
C ILE A 402 -1.10 9.49 18.38
N LYS A 403 -0.39 10.60 18.17
CA LYS A 403 1.04 10.59 17.81
C LYS A 403 1.90 9.91 18.89
N GLN A 404 1.63 10.17 20.17
CA GLN A 404 2.34 9.50 21.26
C GLN A 404 2.13 7.99 21.21
N SER A 405 0.88 7.52 21.09
CA SER A 405 0.58 6.08 21.05
C SER A 405 1.23 5.38 19.85
N LEU A 406 1.27 6.04 18.68
CA LEU A 406 1.94 5.51 17.48
C LEU A 406 3.45 5.40 17.67
N THR A 407 4.07 6.43 18.26
CA THR A 407 5.51 6.44 18.57
C THR A 407 5.88 5.31 19.53
N GLU A 408 5.11 5.15 20.61
CA GLU A 408 5.30 4.07 21.59
C GLU A 408 5.14 2.68 20.95
N GLY A 409 4.16 2.52 20.05
CA GLY A 409 3.97 1.29 19.28
C GLY A 409 5.17 0.97 18.38
N LEU A 410 5.68 1.96 17.66
CA LEU A 410 6.84 1.78 16.79
C LEU A 410 8.12 1.49 17.57
N ASP A 411 8.35 2.18 18.69
CA ASP A 411 9.49 1.91 19.57
C ASP A 411 9.43 0.48 20.11
N ARG A 412 8.23 -0.01 20.43
CA ARG A 412 8.03 -1.40 20.82
C ARG A 412 8.39 -2.37 19.69
N MET A 413 8.00 -2.09 18.44
CA MET A 413 8.40 -2.91 17.29
C MET A 413 9.91 -2.94 17.09
N VAL A 414 10.58 -1.79 17.18
CA VAL A 414 12.04 -1.69 17.05
C VAL A 414 12.71 -2.53 18.14
N ASN A 415 12.28 -2.41 19.40
CA ASN A 415 12.81 -3.21 20.50
C ASN A 415 12.62 -4.72 20.27
N THR A 416 11.48 -5.13 19.70
CA THR A 416 11.23 -6.54 19.32
C THR A 416 12.18 -6.99 18.22
N ALA A 417 12.41 -6.16 17.19
CA ALA A 417 13.34 -6.47 16.10
C ALA A 417 14.80 -6.56 16.59
N ASP A 418 15.21 -5.69 17.51
CA ASP A 418 16.55 -5.64 18.10
C ASP A 418 16.90 -6.88 18.94
N GLN A 419 15.88 -7.56 19.49
CA GLN A 419 16.07 -8.80 20.25
C GLN A 419 16.38 -10.01 19.36
N ILE A 420 16.20 -9.90 18.05
CA ILE A 420 16.43 -11.00 17.12
C ILE A 420 17.93 -11.12 16.80
N THR A 421 18.52 -12.23 17.25
CA THR A 421 19.94 -12.53 17.05
C THR A 421 20.22 -13.24 15.72
N ASP A 422 19.31 -14.10 15.24
CA ASP A 422 19.44 -14.75 13.93
C ASP A 422 18.96 -13.82 12.80
N ARG A 423 19.91 -13.36 12.00
CA ARG A 423 19.67 -12.45 10.86
C ARG A 423 19.80 -13.15 9.51
N ARG A 424 19.49 -14.44 9.42
CA ARG A 424 19.54 -15.19 8.16
C ARG A 424 18.19 -15.14 7.43
N GLY A 425 18.26 -15.15 6.09
CA GLY A 425 17.08 -15.23 5.22
C GLY A 425 16.16 -14.01 5.34
N ARG A 426 14.84 -14.25 5.29
CA ARG A 426 13.80 -13.21 5.32
C ARG A 426 13.88 -12.28 6.53
N LEU A 427 14.27 -12.80 7.70
CA LEU A 427 14.29 -12.05 8.95
C LEU A 427 15.18 -10.81 8.89
N ALA A 428 16.30 -10.86 8.16
CA ALA A 428 17.15 -9.68 7.97
C ALA A 428 16.36 -8.53 7.34
N GLY A 429 15.69 -8.82 6.21
CA GLY A 429 14.88 -7.83 5.50
C GLY A 429 13.75 -7.28 6.37
N ASP A 430 13.07 -8.13 7.13
CA ASP A 430 12.00 -7.69 8.02
C ASP A 430 12.51 -6.79 9.17
N ILE A 431 13.69 -7.09 9.76
CA ILE A 431 14.34 -6.25 10.77
C ILE A 431 14.71 -4.89 10.17
N SER A 432 15.39 -4.89 9.02
CA SER A 432 15.76 -3.65 8.33
C SER A 432 14.54 -2.83 7.91
N MET A 433 13.41 -3.48 7.62
CA MET A 433 12.15 -2.80 7.31
C MET A 433 11.62 -2.02 8.52
N VAL A 434 11.64 -2.62 9.72
CA VAL A 434 11.23 -1.94 10.95
C VAL A 434 12.14 -0.75 11.27
N HIS A 435 13.46 -0.88 11.10
CA HIS A 435 14.39 0.24 11.31
C HIS A 435 14.24 1.33 10.25
N CYS A 436 14.08 0.95 8.98
CA CYS A 436 13.85 1.90 7.91
C CYS A 436 12.56 2.68 8.14
N LEU A 437 11.51 2.00 8.63
CA LEU A 437 10.25 2.64 9.01
C LEU A 437 10.47 3.67 10.12
N LYS A 438 11.20 3.31 11.19
CA LYS A 438 11.54 4.25 12.27
C LYS A 438 12.30 5.48 11.78
N ASN A 439 13.26 5.29 10.88
CA ASN A 439 14.01 6.40 10.32
C ASN A 439 13.15 7.28 9.42
N SER A 440 12.26 6.66 8.64
CA SER A 440 11.27 7.36 7.84
C SER A 440 10.42 8.27 8.74
N GLU A 441 9.92 7.75 9.87
CA GLU A 441 9.08 8.53 10.80
C GLU A 441 9.84 9.74 11.36
N PHE A 442 11.11 9.53 11.69
CA PHE A 442 12.02 10.61 12.09
C PHE A 442 12.20 11.68 11.00
N LEU A 443 12.35 11.31 9.72
CA LEU A 443 12.54 12.29 8.65
C LEU A 443 11.36 13.25 8.55
N VAL A 444 10.16 12.79 8.86
CA VAL A 444 8.98 13.64 8.70
C VAL A 444 8.74 14.49 9.92
N GLU A 445 9.12 14.03 11.12
CA GLU A 445 9.30 14.96 12.24
C GLU A 445 10.25 16.09 11.90
N LEU A 446 11.39 15.77 11.28
CA LEU A 446 12.42 16.74 10.93
C LEU A 446 11.91 17.75 9.87
N GLN A 447 11.25 17.27 8.82
CA GLN A 447 10.72 18.11 7.75
C GLN A 447 9.65 19.08 8.26
N ASN A 448 8.84 18.66 9.25
CA ASN A 448 7.82 19.51 9.85
C ASN A 448 8.37 20.53 10.84
N VAL A 449 9.53 20.26 11.44
CA VAL A 449 10.26 21.27 12.21
C VAL A 449 10.87 22.33 11.29
N GLN A 450 11.35 21.95 10.10
CA GLN A 450 11.95 22.90 9.14
C GLN A 450 10.94 23.80 8.43
N LYS A 451 9.67 23.38 8.32
CA LYS A 451 8.57 24.15 7.72
C LYS A 451 7.93 25.17 8.69
N LYS A 452 8.26 25.12 9.99
CA LYS A 452 7.85 26.07 11.02
C LYS A 452 8.94 27.11 11.26
#